data_AF-G5ZZ75-F1
#
_entry.id   AF-G5ZZ75-F1
#
_cell.length_a   1.000
_cell.length_b   1.000
_cell.length_c   1.000
_cell.angle_alpha   90.00
_cell.angle_beta   90.00
_cell.angle_gamma   90.00
#
_symmetry.space_group_name_H-M   'P 1'
#
loop_
_entity.id
_entity.type
_entity.pdbx_description
1 polymer ?
#
loop_
_entity_poly.entity_id
_entity_poly.type
_entity_poly.pdbx_seq_one_letter_code
_entity_poly.pdbx_strand_id
1 'polypeptide(L)'
;MPVAAAKHAFSSHLDGLVTSGHWRAEQSGLVAAVSGGPDSLALALVAAEVCAEASVRFEAVVIDHGLRAEAATEAQQVASALTRRNIPARCFSVSGPAPVSGRQAWARMKRLQILCDYARQRGSAVLFAHHRDDQAETVLMRLSRGSGLAGLSAIAAYSLYQGVVFGRPFLGLSKGDLIAVCQAYGADFVTDPSNADPTFERVRTRQLLQRADQAPLRQQMMRLAAVASSVTEQVKGECDRWYADHAIFTHRLRAELDTGAFSELSPEARMHILRHCVAVIGSQPYPVSSGSLARVLDSLETGRKVTAGGCLIDMTKTRLRLVAEFGRPPEPELNVRAGRLYVFDRRWLVYVPQNGVVRRLGARRWAACKDQHAAFKSMKNWPARMGMMLPYLDGLDGQHYHPHFKAYPAVCSAAARAAAEDRKPLSEEFVMCDLPADGALRLRQKA
;
A
#
# COMPACT_ATOMS: atom_id res chain seq x y z
N MET A 1 -33.10 6.02 -7.04
CA MET A 1 -32.22 5.17 -7.88
C MET A 1 -30.73 5.27 -7.53
N PRO A 2 -30.11 6.46 -7.36
CA PRO A 2 -28.65 6.57 -7.16
C PRO A 2 -28.12 5.90 -5.87
N VAL A 3 -28.86 6.00 -4.77
CA VAL A 3 -28.48 5.39 -3.48
C VAL A 3 -28.43 3.87 -3.56
N ALA A 4 -29.43 3.23 -4.19
CA ALA A 4 -29.46 1.77 -4.34
C ALA A 4 -28.27 1.27 -5.17
N ALA A 5 -27.93 1.96 -6.26
CA ALA A 5 -26.76 1.64 -7.07
C ALA A 5 -25.45 1.80 -6.28
N ALA A 6 -25.33 2.85 -5.46
CA ALA A 6 -24.16 3.07 -4.62
C ALA A 6 -24.03 2.01 -3.51
N LYS A 7 -25.14 1.65 -2.85
CA LYS A 7 -25.17 0.53 -1.90
C LYS A 7 -24.75 -0.78 -2.55
N HIS A 8 -25.33 -1.12 -3.70
CA HIS A 8 -24.99 -2.33 -4.43
C HIS A 8 -23.50 -2.37 -4.83
N ALA A 9 -22.97 -1.26 -5.35
CA ALA A 9 -21.54 -1.15 -5.68
C ALA A 9 -20.67 -1.35 -4.44
N PHE A 10 -21.05 -0.81 -3.28
CA PHE A 10 -20.33 -1.00 -2.03
C PHE A 10 -20.41 -2.45 -1.52
N SER A 11 -21.60 -3.06 -1.48
CA SER A 11 -21.77 -4.45 -1.05
C SER A 11 -20.96 -5.41 -1.91
N SER A 12 -21.04 -5.27 -3.24
CA SER A 12 -20.20 -6.05 -4.16
C SER A 12 -18.70 -5.82 -3.93
N HIS A 13 -18.31 -4.58 -3.60
CA HIS A 13 -16.92 -4.28 -3.27
C HIS A 13 -16.45 -4.95 -1.98
N LEU A 14 -17.33 -5.08 -0.99
CA LEU A 14 -17.07 -5.78 0.27
C LEU A 14 -16.83 -7.27 0.05
N ASP A 15 -17.63 -7.91 -0.79
CA ASP A 15 -17.44 -9.31 -1.19
C ASP A 15 -16.07 -9.54 -1.86
N GLY A 16 -15.64 -8.58 -2.69
CA GLY A 16 -14.31 -8.59 -3.28
C GLY A 16 -13.20 -8.43 -2.24
N LEU A 17 -13.36 -7.59 -1.21
CA LEU A 17 -12.38 -7.50 -0.11
C LEU A 17 -12.19 -8.83 0.59
N VAL A 18 -13.28 -9.55 0.90
CA VAL A 18 -13.22 -10.89 1.49
C VAL A 18 -12.46 -11.84 0.58
N THR A 19 -12.80 -11.84 -0.71
CA THR A 19 -12.21 -12.73 -1.72
C THR A 19 -10.71 -12.45 -1.95
N SER A 20 -10.23 -11.24 -1.66
CA SER A 20 -8.79 -10.92 -1.75
C SER A 20 -7.93 -11.74 -0.78
N GLY A 21 -8.50 -12.22 0.34
CA GLY A 21 -7.76 -12.90 1.40
C GLY A 21 -6.87 -11.99 2.26
N HIS A 22 -6.85 -10.68 1.98
CA HIS A 22 -6.07 -9.68 2.74
C HIS A 22 -6.92 -8.90 3.77
N TRP A 23 -8.23 -9.17 3.82
CA TRP A 23 -9.19 -8.56 4.74
C TRP A 23 -10.24 -9.60 5.14
N ARG A 24 -10.63 -9.64 6.43
CA ARG A 24 -11.58 -10.63 6.96
C ARG A 24 -12.72 -9.91 7.67
N ALA A 25 -13.96 -10.07 7.22
CA ALA A 25 -15.11 -9.29 7.72
C ALA A 25 -15.28 -9.34 9.25
N GLU A 26 -15.18 -10.53 9.83
CA GLU A 26 -15.35 -10.73 11.28
C GLU A 26 -14.21 -10.16 12.12
N GLN A 27 -13.06 -9.87 11.50
CA GLN A 27 -11.82 -9.56 12.22
C GLN A 27 -11.19 -8.21 11.82
N SER A 28 -11.73 -7.58 10.77
CA SER A 28 -11.19 -6.38 10.15
C SER A 28 -12.23 -5.28 10.07
N GLY A 29 -11.80 -4.04 10.21
CA GLY A 29 -12.67 -2.87 10.04
C GLY A 29 -12.49 -2.20 8.68
N LEU A 30 -13.21 -1.10 8.50
CA LEU A 30 -13.11 -0.21 7.35
C LEU A 30 -12.96 1.24 7.84
N VAL A 31 -12.07 1.98 7.19
CA VAL A 31 -11.81 3.40 7.44
C VAL A 31 -12.05 4.19 6.16
N ALA A 32 -13.04 5.07 6.11
CA ALA A 32 -13.23 5.96 4.96
C ALA A 32 -12.38 7.23 5.10
N ALA A 33 -11.59 7.58 4.08
CA ALA A 33 -10.86 8.84 4.05
C ALA A 33 -11.78 9.97 3.53
N VAL A 34 -12.29 10.81 4.44
CA VAL A 34 -13.29 11.84 4.15
C VAL A 34 -12.66 13.22 4.08
N SER A 35 -12.87 13.95 2.98
CA SER A 35 -12.39 15.34 2.81
C SER A 35 -13.47 16.40 3.00
N GLY A 36 -14.74 16.00 3.14
CA GLY A 36 -15.88 16.91 3.21
C GLY A 36 -16.50 17.26 1.85
N GLY A 37 -15.84 16.88 0.75
CA GLY A 37 -16.42 16.97 -0.59
C GLY A 37 -17.46 15.88 -0.86
N PRO A 38 -18.27 16.04 -1.91
CA PRO A 38 -19.45 15.20 -2.17
C PRO A 38 -19.10 13.72 -2.30
N ASP A 39 -18.04 13.40 -3.04
CA ASP A 39 -17.66 12.01 -3.32
C ASP A 39 -17.34 11.25 -2.02
N SER A 40 -16.53 11.88 -1.17
CA SER A 40 -16.09 11.29 0.10
C SER A 40 -17.20 11.22 1.15
N LEU A 41 -18.15 12.16 1.10
CA LEU A 41 -19.31 12.18 1.99
C LEU A 41 -20.33 11.10 1.57
N ALA A 42 -20.60 10.96 0.27
CA ALA A 42 -21.40 9.87 -0.28
C ALA A 42 -20.83 8.51 0.11
N LEU A 43 -19.49 8.35 0.04
CA LEU A 43 -18.82 7.13 0.49
C LEU A 43 -19.07 6.85 1.96
N ALA A 44 -18.92 7.85 2.84
CA ALA A 44 -19.12 7.67 4.27
C ALA A 44 -20.57 7.29 4.61
N LEU A 45 -21.55 7.93 3.96
CA LEU A 45 -22.98 7.67 4.18
C LEU A 45 -23.37 6.25 3.76
N VAL A 46 -23.01 5.87 2.53
CA VAL A 46 -23.31 4.52 2.00
C VAL A 46 -22.56 3.44 2.79
N ALA A 47 -21.28 3.67 3.09
CA ALA A 47 -20.47 2.73 3.84
C ALA A 47 -21.03 2.47 5.24
N ALA A 48 -21.48 3.52 5.94
CA ALA A 48 -22.03 3.38 7.29
C ALA A 48 -23.25 2.46 7.31
N GLU A 49 -24.18 2.63 6.37
CA GLU A 49 -25.38 1.78 6.29
C GLU A 49 -25.04 0.34 5.92
N VAL A 50 -24.26 0.13 4.84
CA VAL A 50 -23.91 -1.22 4.39
C VAL A 50 -23.06 -1.97 5.42
N CYS A 51 -22.13 -1.28 6.11
CA CYS A 51 -21.32 -1.89 7.15
C CYS A 51 -22.16 -2.26 8.39
N ALA A 52 -23.15 -1.44 8.75
CA ALA A 52 -24.07 -1.77 9.83
C ALA A 52 -24.89 -3.03 9.50
N GLU A 53 -25.43 -3.12 8.28
CA GLU A 53 -26.15 -4.31 7.78
C GLU A 53 -25.24 -5.56 7.79
N ALA A 54 -23.96 -5.42 7.45
CA ALA A 54 -22.99 -6.51 7.40
C ALA A 54 -22.25 -6.78 8.72
N SER A 55 -22.57 -6.07 9.81
CA SER A 55 -21.85 -6.15 11.10
C SER A 55 -20.34 -5.90 11.00
N VAL A 56 -19.92 -5.04 10.08
CA VAL A 56 -18.52 -4.64 9.88
C VAL A 56 -18.23 -3.34 10.60
N ARG A 57 -17.12 -3.27 11.35
CA ARG A 57 -16.70 -2.04 12.02
C ARG A 57 -16.34 -0.97 11.01
N PHE A 58 -17.00 0.19 11.07
CA PHE A 58 -16.77 1.30 10.16
C PHE A 58 -16.43 2.60 10.92
N GLU A 59 -15.51 3.38 10.36
CA GLU A 59 -15.12 4.69 10.91
C GLU A 59 -14.70 5.64 9.78
N ALA A 60 -15.09 6.91 9.88
CA ALA A 60 -14.64 7.96 9.00
C ALA A 60 -13.40 8.66 9.57
N VAL A 61 -12.43 8.96 8.70
CA VAL A 61 -11.22 9.70 9.06
C VAL A 61 -11.12 10.94 8.20
N VAL A 62 -11.13 12.10 8.86
CA VAL A 62 -10.90 13.42 8.28
C VAL A 62 -9.47 13.84 8.61
N ILE A 63 -8.78 14.42 7.64
CA ILE A 63 -7.40 14.88 7.82
C ILE A 63 -7.33 16.37 7.51
N ASP A 64 -6.98 17.15 8.53
CA ASP A 64 -6.54 18.53 8.37
C ASP A 64 -5.12 18.55 7.81
N HIS A 65 -4.96 19.16 6.65
CA HIS A 65 -3.68 19.28 5.95
C HIS A 65 -2.82 20.46 6.44
N GLY A 66 -3.37 21.37 7.24
CA GLY A 66 -2.66 22.53 7.77
C GLY A 66 -2.16 23.51 6.69
N LEU A 67 -2.71 23.44 5.47
CA LEU A 67 -2.26 24.26 4.33
C LEU A 67 -2.86 25.67 4.32
N ARG A 68 -3.98 25.89 5.03
CA ARG A 68 -4.67 27.18 5.19
C ARG A 68 -5.25 27.30 6.60
N ALA A 69 -5.49 28.52 7.05
CA ALA A 69 -5.91 28.80 8.43
C ALA A 69 -7.26 28.15 8.78
N GLU A 70 -8.17 28.05 7.82
CA GLU A 70 -9.53 27.55 8.01
C GLU A 70 -9.64 26.02 7.85
N ALA A 71 -8.56 25.33 7.48
CA ALA A 71 -8.56 23.89 7.22
C ALA A 71 -8.91 23.07 8.47
N ALA A 72 -8.39 23.48 9.64
CA ALA A 72 -8.67 22.82 10.91
C ALA A 72 -10.16 22.89 11.28
N THR A 73 -10.76 24.08 11.16
CA THR A 73 -12.18 24.31 11.45
C THR A 73 -13.07 23.50 10.51
N GLU A 74 -12.80 23.50 9.21
CA GLU A 74 -13.56 22.72 8.23
C GLU A 74 -13.45 21.21 8.47
N ALA A 75 -12.24 20.70 8.76
CA ALA A 75 -12.04 19.30 9.07
C ALA A 75 -12.87 18.86 10.30
N GLN A 76 -12.91 19.70 11.33
CA GLN A 76 -13.70 19.46 12.53
C GLN A 76 -15.22 19.55 12.27
N GLN A 77 -15.66 20.48 11.43
CA GLN A 77 -17.06 20.59 11.01
C GLN A 77 -17.53 19.33 10.27
N VAL A 78 -16.71 18.81 9.33
CA VAL A 78 -17.00 17.57 8.60
C VAL A 78 -17.10 16.38 9.56
N ALA A 79 -16.14 16.22 10.46
CA ALA A 79 -16.18 15.15 11.46
C ALA A 79 -17.44 15.25 12.34
N SER A 80 -17.80 16.46 12.77
CA SER A 80 -18.98 16.71 13.61
C SER A 80 -20.29 16.44 12.85
N ALA A 81 -20.35 16.76 11.56
CA ALA A 81 -21.50 16.49 10.71
C ALA A 81 -21.73 14.99 10.47
N LEU A 82 -20.66 14.19 10.44
CA LEU A 82 -20.74 12.73 10.39
C LEU A 82 -21.19 12.14 11.73
N THR A 83 -20.62 12.61 12.85
CA THR A 83 -21.01 12.15 14.19
C THR A 83 -22.48 12.42 14.50
N ARG A 84 -23.02 13.58 14.08
CA ARG A 84 -24.47 13.88 14.21
C ARG A 84 -25.38 12.91 13.45
N ARG A 85 -24.84 12.21 12.45
CA ARG A 85 -25.53 11.15 11.69
C ARG A 85 -25.22 9.74 12.23
N ASN A 86 -24.69 9.62 13.44
CA ASN A 86 -24.26 8.37 14.08
C ASN A 86 -23.15 7.63 13.31
N ILE A 87 -22.35 8.34 12.52
CA ILE A 87 -21.19 7.78 11.83
C ILE A 87 -19.95 8.09 12.67
N PRO A 88 -19.24 7.08 13.24
CA PRO A 88 -18.02 7.32 14.00
C PRO A 88 -17.00 8.07 13.14
N ALA A 89 -16.52 9.22 13.60
CA ALA A 89 -15.58 10.04 12.86
C ALA A 89 -14.41 10.51 13.73
N ARG A 90 -13.21 10.51 13.16
CA ARG A 90 -12.00 11.07 13.79
C ARG A 90 -11.34 12.10 12.88
N CYS A 91 -10.87 13.17 13.49
CA CYS A 91 -10.05 14.19 12.84
C CYS A 91 -8.59 14.01 13.26
N PHE A 92 -7.67 14.04 12.29
CA PHE A 92 -6.23 14.10 12.54
C PHE A 92 -5.63 15.31 11.83
N SER A 93 -4.57 15.87 12.38
CA SER A 93 -3.81 16.93 11.72
C SER A 93 -2.47 16.39 11.20
N VAL A 94 -2.04 16.93 10.05
CA VAL A 94 -0.69 16.73 9.56
C VAL A 94 0.29 17.50 10.45
N SER A 95 1.34 16.81 10.91
CA SER A 95 2.40 17.41 11.71
C SER A 95 3.69 17.67 10.90
N GLY A 96 4.42 18.71 11.32
CA GLY A 96 5.74 19.08 10.79
C GLY A 96 5.69 20.20 9.73
N PRO A 97 6.84 20.84 9.45
CA PRO A 97 6.92 21.94 8.51
C PRO A 97 6.66 21.44 7.08
N ALA A 98 5.74 22.09 6.38
CA ALA A 98 5.53 21.86 4.97
C ALA A 98 6.76 22.38 4.18
N PRO A 99 7.23 21.65 3.16
CA PRO A 99 8.35 22.10 2.34
C PRO A 99 7.98 23.36 1.52
N VAL A 100 8.98 24.11 1.07
CA VAL A 100 8.77 25.30 0.23
C VAL A 100 8.16 24.90 -1.12
N SER A 101 8.70 23.87 -1.76
CA SER A 101 8.19 23.28 -3.00
C SER A 101 7.58 21.89 -2.76
N GLY A 102 6.67 21.46 -3.64
CA GLY A 102 6.07 20.12 -3.55
C GLY A 102 5.12 19.92 -2.37
N ARG A 103 4.55 21.00 -1.79
CA ARG A 103 3.61 20.96 -0.65
C ARG A 103 2.48 19.96 -0.84
N GLN A 104 1.89 19.87 -2.03
CA GLN A 104 0.81 18.92 -2.32
C GLN A 104 1.27 17.46 -2.27
N ALA A 105 2.44 17.16 -2.84
CA ALA A 105 3.01 15.81 -2.79
C ALA A 105 3.34 15.42 -1.34
N TRP A 106 3.89 16.34 -0.57
CA TRP A 106 4.14 16.17 0.87
C TRP A 106 2.84 15.95 1.66
N ALA A 107 1.82 16.79 1.45
CA ALA A 107 0.53 16.67 2.14
C ALA A 107 -0.17 15.35 1.80
N ARG A 108 -0.11 14.92 0.53
CA ARG A 108 -0.61 13.61 0.09
C ARG A 108 0.14 12.47 0.78
N MET A 109 1.47 12.53 0.83
CA MET A 109 2.28 11.51 1.51
C MET A 109 1.92 11.44 3.00
N LYS A 110 1.83 12.57 3.69
CA LYS A 110 1.46 12.63 5.12
C LYS A 110 0.05 12.12 5.37
N ARG A 111 -0.91 12.47 4.50
CA ARG A 111 -2.28 11.94 4.54
C ARG A 111 -2.28 10.42 4.49
N LEU A 112 -1.58 9.85 3.50
CA LEU A 112 -1.50 8.40 3.34
C LEU A 112 -0.80 7.74 4.54
N GLN A 113 0.26 8.36 5.07
CA GLN A 113 0.94 7.87 6.26
C GLN A 113 -0.01 7.80 7.46
N ILE A 114 -0.74 8.88 7.78
CA ILE A 114 -1.71 8.93 8.89
C ILE A 114 -2.80 7.87 8.70
N LEU A 115 -3.37 7.77 7.49
CA LEU A 115 -4.41 6.78 7.19
C LEU A 115 -3.89 5.35 7.38
N CYS A 116 -2.68 5.05 6.89
CA CYS A 116 -2.11 3.71 6.99
C CYS A 116 -1.73 3.35 8.43
N ASP A 117 -1.11 4.29 9.15
CA ASP A 117 -0.78 4.10 10.56
C ASP A 117 -2.04 3.82 11.38
N TYR A 118 -3.09 4.62 11.17
CA TYR A 118 -4.35 4.46 11.85
C TYR A 118 -5.04 3.13 11.50
N ALA A 119 -5.15 2.82 10.21
CA ALA A 119 -5.78 1.60 9.72
C ALA A 119 -5.05 0.34 10.20
N ARG A 120 -3.71 0.34 10.21
CA ARG A 120 -2.91 -0.77 10.78
C ARG A 120 -3.23 -0.99 12.25
N GLN A 121 -3.34 0.07 13.06
CA GLN A 121 -3.67 -0.12 14.47
C GLN A 121 -5.07 -0.72 14.65
N ARG A 122 -6.03 -0.30 13.83
CA ARG A 122 -7.42 -0.77 13.91
C ARG A 122 -7.65 -2.13 13.26
N GLY A 123 -6.68 -2.63 12.50
CA GLY A 123 -6.83 -3.81 11.65
C GLY A 123 -7.87 -3.57 10.56
N SER A 124 -7.81 -2.42 9.90
CA SER A 124 -8.81 -1.97 8.94
C SER A 124 -8.23 -1.78 7.53
N ALA A 125 -9.09 -1.89 6.52
CA ALA A 125 -8.78 -1.38 5.18
C ALA A 125 -9.17 0.11 5.08
N VAL A 126 -8.55 0.86 4.17
CA VAL A 126 -8.87 2.27 3.92
C VAL A 126 -9.66 2.41 2.63
N LEU A 127 -10.78 3.12 2.68
CA LEU A 127 -11.65 3.38 1.55
C LEU A 127 -11.44 4.79 1.02
N PHE A 128 -11.38 4.92 -0.30
CA PHE A 128 -11.32 6.19 -1.01
C PHE A 128 -12.47 6.31 -1.99
N ALA A 129 -13.07 7.51 -2.08
CA ALA A 129 -14.20 7.79 -2.95
C ALA A 129 -13.79 8.12 -4.39
N HIS A 130 -12.79 7.41 -4.92
CA HIS A 130 -12.46 7.55 -6.33
C HIS A 130 -13.61 7.04 -7.19
N HIS A 131 -13.91 7.76 -8.26
CA HIS A 131 -15.04 7.49 -9.13
C HIS A 131 -14.64 7.30 -10.59
N ARG A 132 -15.60 7.01 -11.46
CA ARG A 132 -15.38 6.72 -12.88
C ARG A 132 -14.62 7.83 -13.60
N ASP A 133 -14.94 9.09 -13.31
CA ASP A 133 -14.27 10.21 -13.99
C ASP A 133 -12.78 10.33 -13.57
N ASP A 134 -12.43 9.94 -12.34
CA ASP A 134 -11.04 9.90 -11.88
C ASP A 134 -10.17 8.92 -12.67
N GLN A 135 -10.79 7.84 -13.18
CA GLN A 135 -10.11 6.86 -14.01
C GLN A 135 -9.67 7.50 -15.33
N ALA A 136 -10.60 8.15 -16.04
CA ALA A 136 -10.31 8.83 -17.29
C ALA A 136 -9.27 9.95 -17.10
N GLU A 137 -9.38 10.76 -16.04
CA GLU A 137 -8.37 11.76 -15.67
C GLU A 137 -6.99 11.12 -15.48
N THR A 138 -6.92 10.02 -14.74
CA THR A 138 -5.67 9.32 -14.42
C THR A 138 -5.01 8.76 -15.67
N VAL A 139 -5.77 8.15 -16.57
CA VAL A 139 -5.25 7.61 -17.83
C VAL A 139 -4.67 8.73 -18.68
N LEU A 140 -5.42 9.83 -18.87
CA LEU A 140 -4.97 10.92 -19.73
C LEU A 140 -3.69 11.58 -19.21
N MET A 141 -3.61 11.86 -17.91
CA MET A 141 -2.40 12.39 -17.28
C MET A 141 -1.20 11.43 -17.36
N ARG A 142 -1.43 10.11 -17.32
CA ARG A 142 -0.34 9.13 -17.42
C ARG A 142 0.12 8.93 -18.85
N LEU A 143 -0.82 8.99 -19.80
CA LEU A 143 -0.53 8.95 -21.23
C LEU A 143 0.29 10.17 -21.66
N SER A 144 -0.06 11.38 -21.21
CA SER A 144 0.71 12.60 -21.51
C SER A 144 2.16 12.56 -20.97
N ARG A 145 2.42 11.71 -19.98
CA ARG A 145 3.75 11.49 -19.38
C ARG A 145 4.50 10.28 -19.95
N GLY A 146 3.99 9.64 -21.01
CA GLY A 146 4.62 8.49 -21.64
C GLY A 146 4.62 7.22 -20.77
N SER A 147 3.60 7.03 -19.92
CA SER A 147 3.50 5.82 -19.09
C SER A 147 3.26 4.57 -19.94
N GLY A 148 3.93 3.47 -19.60
CA GLY A 148 3.65 2.14 -20.18
C GLY A 148 2.34 1.53 -19.67
N LEU A 149 2.00 0.32 -20.13
CA LEU A 149 0.72 -0.37 -19.86
C LEU A 149 0.36 -0.46 -18.36
N ALA A 150 1.33 -0.81 -17.50
CA ALA A 150 1.11 -0.86 -16.05
C ALA A 150 0.71 0.52 -15.48
N GLY A 151 1.25 1.61 -16.03
CA GLY A 151 0.82 2.96 -15.69
C GLY A 151 -0.55 3.29 -16.29
N LEU A 152 -0.85 2.85 -17.50
CA LEU A 152 -2.14 3.12 -18.15
C LEU A 152 -3.32 2.33 -17.58
N SER A 153 -3.06 1.34 -16.71
CA SER A 153 -4.08 0.56 -15.95
C SER A 153 -4.87 1.39 -14.92
N ALA A 154 -4.72 2.72 -14.95
CA ALA A 154 -5.47 3.68 -14.16
C ALA A 154 -5.46 3.40 -12.64
N ILE A 155 -6.61 3.42 -11.97
CA ILE A 155 -6.72 3.20 -10.52
C ILE A 155 -7.32 1.81 -10.25
N ALA A 156 -6.57 0.94 -9.57
CA ALA A 156 -7.07 -0.39 -9.20
C ALA A 156 -8.21 -0.31 -8.16
N ALA A 157 -9.21 -1.19 -8.24
CA ALA A 157 -10.28 -1.26 -7.24
C ALA A 157 -9.76 -1.62 -5.84
N TYR A 158 -8.79 -2.53 -5.79
CA TYR A 158 -8.11 -2.98 -4.59
C TYR A 158 -6.61 -2.80 -4.77
N SER A 159 -5.93 -2.29 -3.75
CA SER A 159 -4.47 -2.22 -3.77
C SER A 159 -3.88 -2.35 -2.38
N LEU A 160 -2.70 -2.92 -2.24
CA LEU A 160 -1.91 -2.82 -1.02
C LEU A 160 -1.04 -1.57 -1.04
N TYR A 161 -0.96 -0.92 0.11
CA TYR A 161 -0.01 0.15 0.35
C TYR A 161 0.47 0.07 1.80
N GLN A 162 1.76 -0.16 2.00
CA GLN A 162 2.39 -0.29 3.31
C GLN A 162 1.66 -1.30 4.24
N GLY A 163 1.24 -2.43 3.67
CA GLY A 163 0.54 -3.49 4.41
C GLY A 163 -0.89 -3.14 4.80
N VAL A 164 -1.48 -2.12 4.17
CA VAL A 164 -2.89 -1.74 4.32
C VAL A 164 -3.60 -1.92 3.00
N VAL A 165 -4.76 -2.57 3.03
CA VAL A 165 -5.63 -2.69 1.86
C VAL A 165 -6.34 -1.36 1.64
N PHE A 166 -6.26 -0.86 0.41
CA PHE A 166 -7.04 0.27 -0.08
C PHE A 166 -8.18 -0.22 -0.97
N GLY A 167 -9.40 0.19 -0.65
CA GLY A 167 -10.61 -0.07 -1.41
C GLY A 167 -11.17 1.20 -2.07
N ARG A 168 -11.79 1.03 -3.24
CA ARG A 168 -12.35 2.11 -4.06
C ARG A 168 -13.69 1.65 -4.65
N PRO A 169 -14.76 1.59 -3.84
CA PRO A 169 -16.02 0.96 -4.24
C PRO A 169 -16.74 1.69 -5.38
N PHE A 170 -16.45 2.97 -5.60
CA PHE A 170 -17.23 3.83 -6.50
C PHE A 170 -16.60 4.05 -7.87
N LEU A 171 -15.58 3.28 -8.26
CA LEU A 171 -14.92 3.44 -9.56
C LEU A 171 -15.86 3.27 -10.78
N GLY A 172 -17.02 2.62 -10.61
CA GLY A 172 -18.03 2.50 -11.66
C GLY A 172 -19.04 3.66 -11.71
N LEU A 173 -19.16 4.45 -10.64
CA LEU A 173 -20.13 5.54 -10.50
C LEU A 173 -19.57 6.86 -11.04
N SER A 174 -20.44 7.71 -11.57
CA SER A 174 -20.06 9.08 -11.97
C SER A 174 -20.05 10.04 -10.79
N LYS A 175 -19.41 11.20 -10.97
CA LYS A 175 -19.53 12.29 -9.98
C LYS A 175 -20.99 12.74 -9.77
N GLY A 176 -21.79 12.73 -10.84
CA GLY A 176 -23.22 13.08 -10.76
C GLY A 176 -24.00 12.11 -9.87
N ASP A 177 -23.70 10.81 -9.95
CA ASP A 177 -24.32 9.79 -9.09
C ASP A 177 -24.01 10.06 -7.61
N LEU A 178 -22.75 10.40 -7.29
CA LEU A 178 -22.32 10.66 -5.91
C LEU A 178 -22.94 11.94 -5.34
N ILE A 179 -23.07 12.99 -6.15
CA ILE A 179 -23.80 14.21 -5.76
C ILE A 179 -25.27 13.88 -5.48
N ALA A 180 -25.92 13.09 -6.35
CA ALA A 180 -27.30 12.69 -6.16
C ALA A 180 -27.49 11.81 -4.92
N VAL A 181 -26.49 11.00 -4.55
CA VAL A 181 -26.46 10.29 -3.26
C VAL A 181 -26.43 11.28 -2.09
N CYS A 182 -25.53 12.27 -2.08
CA CYS A 182 -25.51 13.29 -1.03
C CYS A 182 -26.84 14.03 -0.90
N GLN A 183 -27.46 14.42 -2.02
CA GLN A 183 -28.75 15.08 -2.05
C GLN A 183 -29.86 14.20 -1.46
N ALA A 184 -29.90 12.91 -1.82
CA ALA A 184 -30.88 11.96 -1.28
C ALA A 184 -30.75 11.76 0.24
N TYR A 185 -29.54 11.89 0.78
CA TYR A 185 -29.27 11.84 2.22
C TYR A 185 -29.39 13.19 2.94
N GLY A 186 -29.77 14.27 2.24
CA GLY A 186 -29.81 15.63 2.83
C GLY A 186 -28.44 16.05 3.38
N ALA A 187 -27.37 15.71 2.68
CA ALA A 187 -26.01 15.93 3.13
C ALA A 187 -25.33 17.09 2.39
N ASP A 188 -25.19 18.21 3.10
CA ASP A 188 -24.39 19.33 2.64
C ASP A 188 -22.91 18.95 2.58
N PHE A 189 -22.26 19.32 1.48
CA PHE A 189 -20.84 19.10 1.26
C PHE A 189 -20.12 20.41 0.98
N VAL A 190 -18.84 20.46 1.32
CA VAL A 190 -18.00 21.63 1.11
C VAL A 190 -17.43 21.58 -0.31
N THR A 191 -17.41 22.72 -1.00
CA THR A 191 -16.74 22.88 -2.28
C THR A 191 -15.45 23.67 -2.07
N ASP A 192 -14.31 22.98 -2.07
CA ASP A 192 -12.99 23.63 -1.96
C ASP A 192 -12.67 24.42 -3.25
N PRO A 193 -12.41 25.74 -3.17
CA PRO A 193 -12.09 26.59 -4.32
C PRO A 193 -10.88 26.11 -5.13
N SER A 194 -9.90 25.44 -4.51
CA SER A 194 -8.72 24.91 -5.20
C SER A 194 -9.05 23.82 -6.23
N ASN A 195 -10.25 23.21 -6.14
CA ASN A 195 -10.74 22.26 -7.13
C ASN A 195 -11.03 22.89 -8.50
N ALA A 196 -11.06 24.23 -8.58
CA ALA A 196 -11.27 24.98 -9.80
C ALA A 196 -9.99 25.67 -10.32
N ASP A 197 -8.86 25.57 -9.62
CA ASP A 197 -7.62 26.26 -9.99
C ASP A 197 -6.92 25.57 -11.19
N PRO A 198 -6.85 26.24 -12.38
CA PRO A 198 -6.28 25.66 -13.59
C PRO A 198 -4.75 25.52 -13.53
N THR A 199 -4.07 26.04 -12.50
CA THR A 199 -2.65 25.78 -12.25
C THR A 199 -2.40 24.28 -12.09
N PHE A 200 -3.38 23.54 -11.55
CA PHE A 200 -3.27 22.11 -11.33
C PHE A 200 -3.61 21.30 -12.59
N GLU A 201 -2.70 20.42 -13.00
CA GLU A 201 -2.87 19.53 -14.17
C GLU A 201 -4.16 18.72 -14.13
N ARG A 202 -4.54 18.21 -12.95
CA ARG A 202 -5.76 17.42 -12.79
C ARG A 202 -7.02 18.24 -13.05
N VAL A 203 -7.03 19.52 -12.67
CA VAL A 203 -8.15 20.45 -12.93
C VAL A 203 -8.26 20.70 -14.43
N ARG A 204 -7.15 21.02 -15.11
CA ARG A 204 -7.12 21.20 -16.58
C ARG A 204 -7.60 19.94 -17.32
N THR A 205 -7.14 18.77 -16.88
CA THR A 205 -7.53 17.47 -17.42
C THR A 205 -9.03 17.22 -17.26
N ARG A 206 -9.56 17.48 -16.06
CA ARG A 206 -11.00 17.37 -15.77
C ARG A 206 -11.82 18.30 -16.65
N GLN A 207 -11.45 19.58 -16.74
CA GLN A 207 -12.14 20.56 -17.56
C GLN A 207 -12.16 20.16 -19.03
N LEU A 208 -11.04 19.66 -19.58
CA LEU A 208 -10.97 19.13 -20.94
C LEU A 208 -11.96 17.97 -21.11
N LEU A 209 -11.89 16.97 -20.23
CA LEU A 209 -12.74 15.79 -20.33
C LEU A 209 -14.22 16.16 -20.15
N GLN A 210 -14.58 17.17 -19.37
CA GLN A 210 -15.97 17.56 -19.11
C GLN A 210 -16.65 18.29 -20.27
N ARG A 211 -15.92 18.72 -21.30
CA ARG A 211 -16.55 19.34 -22.49
C ARG A 211 -17.46 18.33 -23.20
N ALA A 212 -18.59 18.82 -23.71
CA ALA A 212 -19.63 17.96 -24.30
C ALA A 212 -19.12 17.15 -25.50
N ASP A 213 -18.25 17.75 -26.31
CA ASP A 213 -17.59 17.13 -27.48
C ASP A 213 -16.54 16.07 -27.08
N GLN A 214 -16.13 16.01 -25.82
CA GLN A 214 -15.09 15.10 -25.32
C GLN A 214 -15.64 13.84 -24.64
N ALA A 215 -16.95 13.60 -24.73
CA ALA A 215 -17.54 12.33 -24.28
C ALA A 215 -16.89 11.08 -24.92
N PRO A 216 -16.58 11.05 -26.24
CA PRO A 216 -15.86 9.94 -26.86
C PRO A 216 -14.45 9.74 -26.27
N LEU A 217 -13.71 10.83 -26.02
CA LEU A 217 -12.38 10.78 -25.43
C LEU A 217 -12.42 10.14 -24.04
N ARG A 218 -13.39 10.51 -23.20
CA ARG A 218 -13.57 9.90 -21.88
C ARG A 218 -13.79 8.40 -21.98
N GLN A 219 -14.65 7.96 -22.91
CA GLN A 219 -14.91 6.53 -23.12
C GLN A 219 -13.67 5.79 -23.64
N GLN A 220 -12.89 6.41 -24.53
CA GLN A 220 -11.64 5.84 -25.04
C GLN A 220 -10.61 5.66 -23.92
N MET A 221 -10.46 6.65 -23.03
CA MET A 221 -9.56 6.54 -21.86
C MET A 221 -9.97 5.39 -20.93
N MET A 222 -11.28 5.20 -20.70
CA MET A 222 -11.78 4.07 -19.91
C MET A 222 -11.51 2.72 -20.58
N ARG A 223 -11.71 2.61 -21.89
CA ARG A 223 -11.40 1.39 -22.66
C ARG A 223 -9.90 1.08 -22.61
N LEU A 224 -9.05 2.09 -22.78
CA LEU A 224 -7.60 1.95 -22.67
C LEU A 224 -7.19 1.46 -21.28
N ALA A 225 -7.78 2.00 -20.21
CA ALA A 225 -7.52 1.53 -18.84
C ALA A 225 -7.87 0.05 -18.67
N ALA A 226 -9.04 -0.37 -19.15
CA ALA A 226 -9.51 -1.74 -19.03
C ALA A 226 -8.59 -2.72 -19.77
N VAL A 227 -8.22 -2.41 -21.01
CA VAL A 227 -7.29 -3.22 -21.80
C VAL A 227 -5.91 -3.27 -21.16
N ALA A 228 -5.37 -2.11 -20.77
CA ALA A 228 -4.05 -2.03 -20.13
C ALA A 228 -4.01 -2.82 -18.81
N SER A 229 -5.08 -2.75 -18.00
CA SER A 229 -5.20 -3.51 -16.75
C SER A 229 -5.26 -5.02 -17.02
N SER A 230 -6.05 -5.46 -18.00
CA SER A 230 -6.18 -6.88 -18.34
C SER A 230 -4.85 -7.47 -18.79
N VAL A 231 -4.14 -6.78 -19.70
CA VAL A 231 -2.81 -7.19 -20.17
C VAL A 231 -1.79 -7.18 -19.03
N THR A 232 -1.77 -6.12 -18.21
CA THR A 232 -0.84 -6.03 -17.07
C THR A 232 -1.08 -7.16 -16.06
N GLU A 233 -2.34 -7.55 -15.82
CA GLU A 233 -2.68 -8.66 -14.94
C GLU A 233 -2.22 -10.00 -15.51
N GLN A 234 -2.37 -10.23 -16.82
CA GLN A 234 -1.87 -11.44 -17.49
C GLN A 234 -0.35 -11.56 -17.37
N VAL A 235 0.38 -10.50 -17.71
CA VAL A 235 1.85 -10.45 -17.60
C VAL A 235 2.28 -10.68 -16.14
N LYS A 236 1.59 -10.05 -15.18
CA LYS A 236 1.87 -10.28 -13.76
C LYS A 236 1.63 -11.75 -13.37
N GLY A 237 0.56 -12.37 -13.85
CA GLY A 237 0.26 -13.77 -13.59
C GLY A 237 1.28 -14.74 -14.21
N GLU A 238 1.87 -14.40 -15.35
CA GLU A 238 2.99 -15.14 -15.94
C GLU A 238 4.27 -14.98 -15.12
N CYS A 239 4.61 -13.77 -14.70
CA CYS A 239 5.73 -13.53 -13.80
C CYS A 239 5.56 -14.28 -12.47
N ASP A 240 4.37 -14.22 -11.86
CA ASP A 240 4.06 -14.90 -10.60
C ASP A 240 4.24 -16.42 -10.72
N ARG A 241 3.82 -17.03 -11.84
CA ARG A 241 4.08 -18.46 -12.13
C ARG A 241 5.56 -18.75 -12.29
N TRP A 242 6.26 -17.94 -13.08
CA TRP A 242 7.70 -18.10 -13.29
C TRP A 242 8.47 -18.00 -11.96
N TYR A 243 8.09 -17.08 -11.07
CA TYR A 243 8.69 -16.99 -9.74
C TYR A 243 8.45 -18.23 -8.89
N ALA A 244 7.25 -18.81 -8.93
CA ALA A 244 6.93 -20.01 -8.15
C ALA A 244 7.83 -21.19 -8.53
N ASP A 245 8.17 -21.31 -9.81
CA ASP A 245 8.96 -22.43 -10.34
C ASP A 245 10.47 -22.18 -10.29
N HIS A 246 10.91 -20.92 -10.41
CA HIS A 246 12.32 -20.59 -10.68
C HIS A 246 12.94 -19.59 -9.69
N ALA A 247 12.20 -19.11 -8.69
CA ALA A 247 12.71 -18.13 -7.74
C ALA A 247 12.45 -18.51 -6.28
N ILE A 248 13.43 -18.24 -5.43
CA ILE A 248 13.31 -18.35 -3.98
C ILE A 248 13.51 -16.97 -3.38
N PHE A 249 12.48 -16.47 -2.69
CA PHE A 249 12.55 -15.23 -1.92
C PHE A 249 12.69 -15.54 -0.44
N THR A 250 13.54 -14.80 0.26
CA THR A 250 13.79 -15.04 1.68
C THR A 250 13.77 -13.75 2.48
N HIS A 251 12.72 -13.59 3.30
CA HIS A 251 12.48 -12.47 4.22
C HIS A 251 12.69 -11.07 3.62
N ARG A 252 12.39 -10.93 2.32
CA ARG A 252 12.68 -9.74 1.49
C ARG A 252 14.13 -9.27 1.52
N LEU A 253 15.07 -10.08 1.98
CA LEU A 253 16.51 -9.77 2.02
C LEU A 253 17.28 -10.42 0.87
N ARG A 254 16.75 -11.51 0.33
CA ARG A 254 17.36 -12.27 -0.75
C ARG A 254 16.31 -12.71 -1.77
N ALA A 255 16.68 -12.65 -3.04
CA ALA A 255 16.04 -13.40 -4.10
C ALA A 255 17.11 -14.22 -4.84
N GLU A 256 16.82 -15.49 -5.12
CA GLU A 256 17.65 -16.37 -5.93
C GLU A 256 16.83 -16.92 -7.07
N LEU A 257 17.29 -16.68 -8.29
CA LEU A 257 16.63 -17.06 -9.51
C LEU A 257 17.49 -18.10 -10.24
N ASP A 258 16.86 -19.05 -10.93
CA ASP A 258 17.57 -19.96 -11.82
C ASP A 258 18.15 -19.22 -13.03
N THR A 259 19.48 -19.31 -13.24
CA THR A 259 20.14 -18.60 -14.34
C THR A 259 19.69 -19.12 -15.71
N GLY A 260 19.54 -20.44 -15.87
CA GLY A 260 19.15 -21.04 -17.16
C GLY A 260 17.76 -20.57 -17.57
N ALA A 261 16.78 -20.75 -16.69
CA ALA A 261 15.41 -20.30 -16.94
C ALA A 261 15.33 -18.78 -17.16
N PHE A 262 16.13 -17.97 -16.44
CA PHE A 262 16.16 -16.52 -16.63
C PHE A 262 16.75 -16.13 -18.00
N SER A 263 17.77 -16.86 -18.46
CA SER A 263 18.38 -16.65 -19.77
C SER A 263 17.50 -17.09 -20.94
N GLU A 264 16.50 -17.94 -20.73
CA GLU A 264 15.54 -18.29 -21.79
C GLU A 264 14.44 -17.23 -21.99
N LEU A 265 14.24 -16.36 -20.99
CA LEU A 265 13.26 -15.26 -21.08
C LEU A 265 13.65 -14.24 -22.15
N SER A 266 12.62 -13.63 -22.76
CA SER A 266 12.80 -12.46 -23.63
C SER A 266 13.40 -11.28 -22.86
N PRO A 267 14.06 -10.32 -23.53
CA PRO A 267 14.63 -9.14 -22.89
C PRO A 267 13.61 -8.36 -22.02
N GLU A 268 12.38 -8.23 -22.50
CA GLU A 268 11.29 -7.57 -21.79
C GLU A 268 10.89 -8.35 -20.54
N ALA A 269 10.76 -9.68 -20.65
CA ALA A 269 10.44 -10.53 -19.51
C ALA A 269 11.55 -10.47 -18.44
N ARG A 270 12.83 -10.56 -18.84
CA ARG A 270 13.97 -10.37 -17.91
C ARG A 270 13.91 -9.03 -17.19
N MET A 271 13.59 -7.95 -17.91
CA MET A 271 13.41 -6.61 -17.35
C MET A 271 12.28 -6.56 -16.31
N HIS A 272 11.13 -7.16 -16.62
CA HIS A 272 9.99 -7.22 -15.69
C HIS A 272 10.31 -8.05 -14.44
N ILE A 273 10.93 -9.22 -14.64
CA ILE A 273 11.33 -10.12 -13.57
C ILE A 273 12.32 -9.43 -12.62
N LEU A 274 13.37 -8.82 -13.18
CA LEU A 274 14.40 -8.13 -12.42
C LEU A 274 13.85 -6.90 -11.68
N ARG A 275 12.99 -6.12 -12.33
CA ARG A 275 12.37 -4.93 -11.73
C ARG A 275 11.62 -5.26 -10.45
N HIS A 276 10.83 -6.32 -10.47
CA HIS A 276 10.07 -6.74 -9.30
C HIS A 276 11.01 -7.29 -8.21
N CYS A 277 12.00 -8.12 -8.54
CA CYS A 277 12.99 -8.59 -7.56
C CYS A 277 13.72 -7.42 -6.88
N VAL A 278 14.17 -6.42 -7.64
CA VAL A 278 14.81 -5.23 -7.09
C VAL A 278 13.83 -4.40 -6.25
N ALA A 279 12.56 -4.28 -6.64
CA ALA A 279 11.57 -3.58 -5.84
C ALA A 279 11.30 -4.29 -4.50
N VAL A 280 11.24 -5.62 -4.51
CA VAL A 280 10.99 -6.44 -3.31
C VAL A 280 12.21 -6.41 -2.37
N ILE A 281 13.41 -6.65 -2.90
CA ILE A 281 14.65 -6.80 -2.13
C ILE A 281 15.31 -5.46 -1.82
N GLY A 282 15.18 -4.46 -2.67
CA GLY A 282 15.86 -3.18 -2.53
C GLY A 282 15.17 -2.19 -1.59
N SER A 283 13.85 -2.33 -1.45
CA SER A 283 12.99 -1.55 -0.53
C SER A 283 13.11 -0.03 -0.68
N GLN A 284 13.40 0.42 -1.90
CA GLN A 284 13.47 1.83 -2.25
C GLN A 284 12.06 2.45 -2.42
N PRO A 285 11.89 3.75 -2.15
CA PRO A 285 10.60 4.44 -2.30
C PRO A 285 10.07 4.40 -3.74
N TYR A 286 10.98 4.38 -4.71
CA TYR A 286 10.68 4.54 -6.12
C TYR A 286 11.24 3.35 -6.89
N PRO A 287 10.52 2.84 -7.91
CA PRO A 287 11.04 1.82 -8.80
C PRO A 287 12.33 2.28 -9.49
N VAL A 288 13.23 1.33 -9.73
CA VAL A 288 14.44 1.57 -10.51
C VAL A 288 14.08 1.89 -11.97
N SER A 289 14.75 2.86 -12.60
CA SER A 289 14.47 3.21 -14.00
C SER A 289 14.85 2.08 -14.97
N SER A 290 14.17 2.01 -16.12
CA SER A 290 14.48 1.01 -17.15
C SER A 290 15.93 1.09 -17.62
N GLY A 291 16.48 2.29 -17.79
CA GLY A 291 17.89 2.46 -18.17
C GLY A 291 18.88 1.98 -17.10
N SER A 292 18.52 2.06 -15.81
CA SER A 292 19.35 1.49 -14.75
C SER A 292 19.28 -0.04 -14.73
N LEU A 293 18.13 -0.63 -15.04
CA LEU A 293 17.99 -2.09 -15.13
C LEU A 293 18.65 -2.66 -16.39
N ALA A 294 18.63 -1.93 -17.51
CA ALA A 294 19.34 -2.32 -18.73
C ALA A 294 20.83 -2.48 -18.45
N ARG A 295 21.45 -1.47 -17.80
CA ARG A 295 22.85 -1.54 -17.35
C ARG A 295 23.14 -2.70 -16.40
N VAL A 296 22.17 -3.11 -15.59
CA VAL A 296 22.32 -4.31 -14.75
C VAL A 296 22.39 -5.55 -15.62
N LEU A 297 21.45 -5.73 -16.56
CA LEU A 297 21.44 -6.86 -17.48
C LEU A 297 22.77 -6.95 -18.26
N ASP A 298 23.23 -5.84 -18.83
CA ASP A 298 24.52 -5.77 -19.54
C ASP A 298 25.71 -6.18 -18.64
N SER A 299 25.70 -5.72 -17.38
CA SER A 299 26.75 -6.05 -16.42
C SER A 299 26.77 -7.53 -16.05
N LEU A 300 25.59 -8.15 -15.92
CA LEU A 300 25.45 -9.57 -15.58
C LEU A 300 25.95 -10.47 -16.71
N GLU A 301 25.76 -10.09 -17.97
CA GLU A 301 26.33 -10.80 -19.13
C GLU A 301 27.87 -10.82 -19.09
N THR A 302 28.49 -9.78 -18.54
CA THR A 302 29.94 -9.72 -18.34
C THR A 302 30.43 -10.37 -17.02
N GLY A 303 29.54 -11.01 -16.26
CA GLY A 303 29.87 -11.69 -14.99
C GLY A 303 30.22 -10.75 -13.83
N ARG A 304 29.96 -9.44 -13.98
CA ARG A 304 30.29 -8.44 -12.95
C ARG A 304 29.17 -8.32 -11.92
N LYS A 305 29.55 -8.19 -10.64
CA LYS A 305 28.62 -7.79 -9.58
C LYS A 305 28.23 -6.34 -9.77
N VAL A 306 26.95 -6.03 -9.59
CA VAL A 306 26.41 -4.69 -9.82
C VAL A 306 25.43 -4.30 -8.72
N THR A 307 25.40 -3.02 -8.38
CA THR A 307 24.44 -2.45 -7.43
C THR A 307 23.33 -1.74 -8.18
N ALA A 308 22.07 -2.02 -7.83
CA ALA A 308 20.93 -1.26 -8.32
C ALA A 308 19.78 -1.26 -7.31
N GLY A 309 19.18 -0.10 -7.10
CA GLY A 309 17.96 0.02 -6.29
C GLY A 309 18.06 -0.50 -4.86
N GLY A 310 19.24 -0.42 -4.22
CA GLY A 310 19.44 -0.98 -2.87
C GLY A 310 19.65 -2.49 -2.84
N CYS A 311 19.92 -3.11 -3.99
CA CYS A 311 20.35 -4.50 -4.11
C CYS A 311 21.79 -4.58 -4.62
N LEU A 312 22.56 -5.51 -4.07
CA LEU A 312 23.74 -6.08 -4.72
C LEU A 312 23.29 -7.29 -5.53
N ILE A 313 23.63 -7.30 -6.82
CA ILE A 313 23.16 -8.28 -7.79
C ILE A 313 24.38 -8.96 -8.41
N ASP A 314 24.37 -10.29 -8.43
CA ASP A 314 25.39 -11.09 -9.11
C ASP A 314 24.79 -12.32 -9.79
N MET A 315 25.46 -12.80 -10.84
CA MET A 315 25.02 -13.97 -11.59
C MET A 315 26.15 -14.96 -11.70
N THR A 316 25.88 -16.20 -11.30
CA THR A 316 26.73 -17.37 -11.54
C THR A 316 26.13 -18.21 -12.66
N LYS A 317 26.82 -19.29 -13.05
CA LYS A 317 26.30 -20.26 -14.03
C LYS A 317 24.95 -20.88 -13.64
N THR A 318 24.62 -20.93 -12.35
CA THR A 318 23.41 -21.61 -11.85
C THR A 318 22.42 -20.69 -11.16
N ARG A 319 22.87 -19.55 -10.62
CA ARG A 319 22.01 -18.64 -9.84
C ARG A 319 22.26 -17.18 -10.18
N LEU A 320 21.18 -16.45 -10.45
CA LEU A 320 21.11 -15.00 -10.36
C LEU A 320 20.65 -14.63 -8.94
N ARG A 321 21.48 -13.92 -8.18
CA ARG A 321 21.19 -13.55 -6.80
C ARG A 321 21.04 -12.05 -6.66
N LEU A 322 20.03 -11.67 -5.90
CA LEU A 322 19.82 -10.30 -5.43
C LEU A 322 19.87 -10.33 -3.91
N VAL A 323 20.71 -9.48 -3.34
CA VAL A 323 20.89 -9.35 -1.89
C VAL A 323 20.65 -7.90 -1.51
N ALA A 324 19.85 -7.68 -0.46
CA ALA A 324 19.65 -6.38 0.13
C ALA A 324 20.97 -5.76 0.57
N GLU A 325 21.19 -4.49 0.22
CA GLU A 325 22.38 -3.78 0.67
C GLU A 325 22.32 -3.41 2.14
N PHE A 326 23.42 -3.68 2.85
CA PHE A 326 23.61 -3.36 4.26
C PHE A 326 24.42 -2.07 4.43
N GLY A 327 24.16 -1.34 5.52
CA GLY A 327 25.05 -0.28 6.00
C GLY A 327 24.93 1.09 5.32
N ARG A 328 23.81 1.38 4.63
CA ARG A 328 23.53 2.74 4.16
C ARG A 328 23.00 3.60 5.32
N PRO A 329 23.72 4.65 5.78
CA PRO A 329 23.24 5.55 6.82
C PRO A 329 22.19 6.54 6.27
N PRO A 330 21.32 7.10 7.13
CA PRO A 330 21.16 6.73 8.53
C PRO A 330 20.54 5.34 8.66
N GLU A 331 20.97 4.57 9.66
CA GLU A 331 20.31 3.30 9.94
C GLU A 331 18.88 3.53 10.41
N PRO A 332 17.92 2.69 10.00
CA PRO A 332 16.53 2.88 10.37
C PRO A 332 16.36 2.69 11.88
N GLU A 333 15.80 3.70 12.53
CA GLU A 333 15.40 3.68 13.93
C GLU A 333 13.93 4.07 14.03
N LEU A 334 13.17 3.35 14.86
CA LEU A 334 11.76 3.59 15.06
C LEU A 334 11.39 3.55 16.53
N ASN A 335 10.92 4.69 17.06
CA ASN A 335 10.29 4.76 18.38
C ASN A 335 8.91 4.10 18.34
N VAL A 336 8.68 3.13 19.22
CA VAL A 336 7.49 2.30 19.21
C VAL A 336 6.78 2.30 20.56
N ARG A 337 5.47 2.11 20.52
CA ARG A 337 4.63 1.90 21.70
C ARG A 337 4.06 0.49 21.68
N ALA A 338 4.00 -0.13 22.85
CA ALA A 338 3.42 -1.44 23.06
C ALA A 338 2.02 -1.57 22.43
N GLY A 339 1.71 -2.77 21.95
CA GLY A 339 0.42 -3.12 21.38
C GLY A 339 0.16 -2.60 19.97
N ARG A 340 1.19 -2.08 19.27
CA ARG A 340 1.04 -1.43 17.97
C ARG A 340 1.80 -2.12 16.84
N LEU A 341 1.30 -1.92 15.63
CA LEU A 341 1.87 -2.44 14.39
C LEU A 341 2.54 -1.34 13.57
N TYR A 342 3.78 -1.56 13.15
CA TYR A 342 4.60 -0.58 12.42
C TYR A 342 5.20 -1.17 11.13
N VAL A 343 5.53 -0.30 10.19
CA VAL A 343 6.41 -0.66 9.05
C VAL A 343 7.84 -0.31 9.43
N PHE A 344 8.75 -1.29 9.36
CA PHE A 344 10.17 -1.10 9.60
C PHE A 344 10.97 -1.37 8.33
N ASP A 345 11.88 -0.45 8.00
CA ASP A 345 12.80 -0.52 6.85
C ASP A 345 12.12 -0.76 5.48
N ARG A 346 10.80 -0.48 5.37
CA ARG A 346 9.95 -0.81 4.21
C ARG A 346 9.96 -2.28 3.78
N ARG A 347 10.45 -3.16 4.64
CA ARG A 347 10.55 -4.60 4.41
C ARG A 347 9.61 -5.36 5.28
N TRP A 348 9.35 -4.89 6.49
CA TRP A 348 8.64 -5.69 7.48
C TRP A 348 7.51 -4.92 8.12
N LEU A 349 6.47 -5.66 8.47
CA LEU A 349 5.55 -5.26 9.52
C LEU A 349 6.04 -5.84 10.84
N VAL A 350 6.09 -5.00 11.87
CA VAL A 350 6.51 -5.38 13.21
C VAL A 350 5.46 -5.01 14.23
N TYR A 351 4.98 -6.01 14.97
CA TYR A 351 4.11 -5.82 16.13
C TYR A 351 4.97 -5.85 17.40
N VAL A 352 4.77 -4.88 18.27
CA VAL A 352 5.64 -4.67 19.43
C VAL A 352 4.89 -4.90 20.75
N PRO A 353 5.40 -5.74 21.67
CA PRO A 353 4.76 -6.01 22.96
C PRO A 353 5.11 -4.94 24.00
N GLN A 354 6.23 -4.23 23.81
CA GLN A 354 6.80 -3.30 24.78
C GLN A 354 7.16 -1.95 24.15
N ASN A 355 7.07 -0.89 24.94
CA ASN A 355 7.56 0.44 24.52
C ASN A 355 9.08 0.38 24.34
N GLY A 356 9.60 1.08 23.34
CA GLY A 356 11.03 1.02 23.08
C GLY A 356 11.41 1.54 21.71
N VAL A 357 12.52 1.02 21.20
CA VAL A 357 13.07 1.41 19.91
C VAL A 357 13.38 0.17 19.08
N VAL A 358 12.83 0.10 17.88
CA VAL A 358 13.16 -0.94 16.90
C VAL A 358 14.33 -0.47 16.04
N ARG A 359 15.34 -1.33 15.92
CA ARG A 359 16.57 -1.11 15.13
C ARG A 359 16.95 -2.40 14.40
N ARG A 360 17.94 -2.32 13.51
CA ARG A 360 18.58 -3.51 12.91
C ARG A 360 19.54 -4.16 13.90
N LEU A 361 19.58 -5.49 13.99
CA LEU A 361 20.46 -6.23 14.93
C LEU A 361 21.91 -5.74 14.90
N GLY A 362 22.43 -5.46 13.71
CA GLY A 362 23.82 -5.06 13.50
C GLY A 362 24.81 -6.19 13.79
N ALA A 363 26.10 -5.93 13.52
CA ALA A 363 27.13 -6.95 13.57
C ALA A 363 27.33 -7.56 14.98
N ARG A 364 27.40 -6.70 16.01
CA ARG A 364 27.68 -7.11 17.39
C ARG A 364 26.61 -8.06 17.94
N ARG A 365 25.33 -7.71 17.80
CA ARG A 365 24.24 -8.56 18.33
C ARG A 365 24.03 -9.81 17.48
N TRP A 366 24.14 -9.70 16.15
CA TRP A 366 24.07 -10.88 15.29
C TRP A 366 25.08 -11.96 15.70
N ALA A 367 26.33 -11.57 15.94
CA ALA A 367 27.37 -12.49 16.40
C ALA A 367 27.02 -13.18 17.73
N ALA A 368 26.33 -12.47 18.64
CA ALA A 368 25.93 -13.00 19.95
C ALA A 368 24.72 -13.96 19.87
N CYS A 369 23.73 -13.71 19.00
CA CYS A 369 22.46 -14.44 19.02
C CYS A 369 22.24 -15.46 17.88
N LYS A 370 23.05 -15.42 16.80
CA LYS A 370 22.85 -16.26 15.59
C LYS A 370 22.75 -17.77 15.85
N ASP A 371 23.43 -18.26 16.88
CA ASP A 371 23.50 -19.69 17.23
C ASP A 371 22.58 -20.07 18.40
N GLN A 372 22.03 -19.08 19.11
CA GLN A 372 21.29 -19.27 20.36
C GLN A 372 19.77 -19.19 20.16
N HIS A 373 19.30 -18.43 19.18
CA HIS A 373 17.87 -18.20 18.98
C HIS A 373 17.30 -19.13 17.90
N ALA A 374 16.25 -19.89 18.23
CA ALA A 374 15.61 -20.84 17.32
C ALA A 374 15.17 -20.21 15.99
N ALA A 375 14.70 -18.95 16.02
CA ALA A 375 14.28 -18.21 14.84
C ALA A 375 15.40 -17.95 13.81
N PHE A 376 16.68 -17.97 14.22
CA PHE A 376 17.82 -17.72 13.33
C PHE A 376 18.52 -19.00 12.89
N LYS A 377 18.14 -20.16 13.44
CA LYS A 377 18.76 -21.46 13.10
C LYS A 377 18.57 -21.82 11.62
N SER A 378 17.45 -21.44 11.02
CA SER A 378 17.19 -21.58 9.58
C SER A 378 18.01 -20.63 8.69
N MET A 379 18.65 -19.61 9.29
CA MET A 379 19.43 -18.58 8.61
C MET A 379 20.94 -18.75 8.79
N LYS A 380 21.38 -19.87 9.39
CA LYS A 380 22.78 -20.12 9.75
C LYS A 380 23.75 -20.08 8.56
N ASN A 381 23.26 -20.45 7.38
CA ASN A 381 24.03 -20.47 6.13
C ASN A 381 23.92 -19.17 5.31
N TRP A 382 23.29 -18.13 5.85
CA TRP A 382 23.12 -16.87 5.13
C TRP A 382 24.38 -16.02 5.21
N PRO A 383 24.63 -15.15 4.22
CA PRO A 383 25.63 -14.09 4.38
C PRO A 383 25.35 -13.33 5.68
N ALA A 384 26.36 -13.20 6.54
CA ALA A 384 26.20 -12.62 7.89
C ALA A 384 25.50 -11.25 7.87
N ARG A 385 25.72 -10.46 6.80
CA ARG A 385 25.09 -9.15 6.59
C ARG A 385 23.56 -9.19 6.55
N MET A 386 22.94 -10.27 6.11
CA MET A 386 21.47 -10.39 6.10
C MET A 386 20.91 -10.51 7.51
N GLY A 387 21.52 -11.35 8.35
CA GLY A 387 21.11 -11.49 9.76
C GLY A 387 21.23 -10.17 10.52
N MET A 388 22.25 -9.36 10.21
CA MET A 388 22.42 -8.02 10.77
C MET A 388 21.28 -7.04 10.42
N MET A 389 20.52 -7.28 9.34
CA MET A 389 19.41 -6.43 8.92
C MET A 389 18.09 -6.74 9.63
N LEU A 390 17.98 -7.89 10.30
CA LEU A 390 16.75 -8.27 10.97
C LEU A 390 16.43 -7.25 12.08
N PRO A 391 15.15 -6.88 12.24
CA PRO A 391 14.75 -5.98 13.30
C PRO A 391 14.89 -6.65 14.66
N TYR A 392 15.14 -5.85 15.67
CA TYR A 392 15.03 -6.23 17.07
C TYR A 392 14.53 -5.02 17.86
N LEU A 393 13.91 -5.27 19.02
CA LEU A 393 13.36 -4.24 19.88
C LEU A 393 14.23 -4.10 21.15
N ASP A 394 14.77 -2.90 21.36
CA ASP A 394 15.29 -2.46 22.66
C ASP A 394 14.11 -1.93 23.49
N GLY A 395 13.69 -2.69 24.51
CA GLY A 395 12.60 -2.30 25.40
C GLY A 395 13.05 -1.24 26.42
N LEU A 396 12.12 -0.35 26.80
CA LEU A 396 12.35 0.60 27.90
C LEU A 396 12.43 -0.07 29.28
N ASP A 397 12.12 -1.36 29.37
CA ASP A 397 12.30 -2.23 30.53
C ASP A 397 13.74 -2.79 30.64
N GLY A 398 14.64 -2.40 29.73
CA GLY A 398 16.02 -2.89 29.69
C GLY A 398 16.17 -4.27 29.06
N GLN A 399 15.09 -4.88 28.57
CA GLN A 399 15.13 -6.17 27.88
C GLN A 399 15.30 -6.00 26.37
N HIS A 400 15.74 -7.08 25.72
CA HIS A 400 15.85 -7.17 24.27
C HIS A 400 14.91 -8.24 23.74
N TYR A 401 14.13 -7.89 22.72
CA TYR A 401 13.15 -8.77 22.13
C TYR A 401 13.56 -9.13 20.70
N HIS A 402 13.57 -10.43 20.41
CA HIS A 402 13.85 -10.98 19.08
C HIS A 402 12.55 -11.22 18.31
N PRO A 403 12.55 -11.04 16.97
CA PRO A 403 11.34 -11.17 16.18
C PRO A 403 10.91 -12.64 16.04
N HIS A 404 9.63 -12.89 16.28
CA HIS A 404 8.93 -14.12 15.95
C HIS A 404 8.30 -13.97 14.56
N PHE A 405 8.69 -14.84 13.63
CA PHE A 405 8.23 -14.77 12.25
C PHE A 405 6.81 -15.33 12.13
N LYS A 406 5.86 -14.53 11.66
CA LYS A 406 4.46 -14.92 11.44
C LYS A 406 4.01 -14.56 10.02
N ALA A 407 2.93 -15.16 9.56
CA ALA A 407 2.34 -14.85 8.26
C ALA A 407 1.60 -13.50 8.28
N TYR A 408 1.59 -12.80 7.15
CA TYR A 408 0.93 -11.49 7.01
C TYR A 408 -0.54 -11.46 7.50
N PRO A 409 -1.43 -12.43 7.16
CA PRO A 409 -2.81 -12.40 7.63
C PRO A 409 -2.95 -12.44 9.15
N ALA A 410 -2.03 -13.12 9.85
CA ALA A 410 -2.03 -13.21 11.31
C ALA A 410 -1.66 -11.87 11.98
N VAL A 411 -0.76 -11.11 11.34
CA VAL A 411 -0.24 -9.85 11.88
C VAL A 411 -1.20 -8.68 11.64
N CYS A 412 -1.91 -8.65 10.52
CA CYS A 412 -2.70 -7.46 10.11
C CYS A 412 -4.15 -7.44 10.61
N SER A 413 -4.68 -8.56 11.10
CA SER A 413 -6.05 -8.64 11.64
C SER A 413 -6.07 -8.27 13.14
N ALA A 414 -7.05 -7.47 13.57
CA ALA A 414 -7.16 -7.10 14.99
C ALA A 414 -7.57 -8.30 15.85
N ALA A 415 -8.50 -9.13 15.38
CA ALA A 415 -8.89 -10.34 16.10
C ALA A 415 -7.80 -11.42 16.05
N ALA A 416 -7.07 -11.57 14.94
CA ALA A 416 -5.96 -12.51 14.86
C ALA A 416 -4.81 -12.14 15.81
N ARG A 417 -4.56 -10.83 16.01
CA ARG A 417 -3.64 -10.34 17.05
C ARG A 417 -4.08 -10.70 18.47
N ALA A 418 -5.39 -10.81 18.72
CA ALA A 418 -5.94 -11.22 20.01
C ALA A 418 -6.01 -12.75 20.19
N ALA A 419 -6.10 -13.53 19.11
CA ALA A 419 -6.47 -14.95 19.14
C ALA A 419 -5.36 -15.92 18.63
N ALA A 420 -4.09 -15.51 18.64
CA ALA A 420 -2.99 -16.20 17.95
C ALA A 420 -3.00 -17.75 18.10
N GLU A 421 -2.92 -18.45 16.96
CA GLU A 421 -2.97 -19.92 16.82
C GLU A 421 -1.90 -20.68 17.65
N ASP A 422 -0.84 -20.01 18.10
CA ASP A 422 0.29 -20.57 18.86
C ASP A 422 0.25 -20.21 20.36
N ARG A 423 -0.75 -20.68 21.12
CA ARG A 423 -0.80 -20.75 22.62
C ARG A 423 -0.47 -19.49 23.48
N LYS A 424 0.09 -18.41 22.92
CA LYS A 424 0.39 -17.11 23.53
C LYS A 424 -0.11 -16.01 22.58
N PRO A 425 -0.81 -14.99 23.08
CA PRO A 425 -1.33 -13.93 22.25
C PRO A 425 -0.19 -13.07 21.67
N LEU A 426 -0.36 -12.54 20.45
CA LEU A 426 0.66 -11.70 19.79
C LEU A 426 1.04 -10.49 20.65
N SER A 427 0.15 -10.05 21.55
CA SER A 427 0.40 -9.00 22.56
C SER A 427 1.62 -9.22 23.44
N GLU A 428 2.07 -10.46 23.59
CA GLU A 428 3.20 -10.83 24.46
C GLU A 428 4.52 -11.01 23.69
N GLU A 429 4.50 -11.01 22.35
CA GLU A 429 5.68 -11.31 21.53
C GLU A 429 6.05 -10.16 20.60
N PHE A 430 7.36 -9.94 20.39
CA PHE A 430 7.83 -9.11 19.28
C PHE A 430 7.71 -9.91 17.99
N VAL A 431 6.77 -9.54 17.14
CA VAL A 431 6.39 -10.33 15.96
C VAL A 431 6.73 -9.57 14.69
N MET A 432 7.18 -10.31 13.68
CA MET A 432 7.53 -9.78 12.38
C MET A 432 6.88 -10.59 11.26
N CYS A 433 6.45 -9.92 10.19
CA CYS A 433 6.20 -10.56 8.90
C CYS A 433 6.78 -9.73 7.76
N ASP A 434 6.97 -10.37 6.61
CA ASP A 434 7.30 -9.65 5.38
C ASP A 434 6.16 -8.70 5.01
N LEU A 435 6.53 -7.45 4.70
CA LEU A 435 5.61 -6.47 4.16
C LEU A 435 5.24 -6.91 2.74
N PRO A 436 3.95 -7.06 2.39
CA PRO A 436 3.56 -7.32 1.02
C PRO A 436 4.02 -6.19 0.09
N ALA A 437 4.25 -6.50 -1.18
CA ALA A 437 4.52 -5.46 -2.17
C ALA A 437 3.30 -4.55 -2.34
N ASP A 438 3.57 -3.24 -2.44
CA ASP A 438 2.56 -2.26 -2.81
C ASP A 438 2.11 -2.50 -4.26
N GLY A 439 0.83 -2.24 -4.55
CA GLY A 439 0.29 -2.37 -5.90
C GLY A 439 -1.14 -2.92 -5.94
N ALA A 440 -1.65 -3.14 -7.14
CA ALA A 440 -2.98 -3.70 -7.35
C ALA A 440 -3.10 -5.11 -6.75
N LEU A 441 -4.22 -5.38 -6.08
CA LEU A 441 -4.55 -6.71 -5.57
C LEU A 441 -5.34 -7.49 -6.61
N ARG A 442 -5.02 -8.78 -6.74
CA ARG A 442 -5.81 -9.73 -7.51
C ARG A 442 -6.85 -10.37 -6.60
N LEU A 443 -8.11 -10.34 -7.03
CA LEU A 443 -9.13 -11.14 -6.37
C LEU A 443 -8.87 -12.61 -6.68
N ARG A 444 -8.97 -13.47 -5.66
CA ARG A 444 -8.96 -14.92 -5.91
C ARG A 444 -10.18 -15.24 -6.77
N GLN A 445 -10.01 -16.02 -7.83
CA GLN A 445 -11.18 -16.56 -8.52
C GLN A 445 -11.90 -17.47 -7.52
N LYS A 446 -13.23 -17.34 -7.39
CA LYS A 446 -14.03 -18.32 -6.65
C LYS A 446 -13.79 -19.67 -7.31
N ALA A 447 -13.27 -20.62 -6.55
CA ALA A 447 -13.09 -22.00 -6.99
C ALA A 447 -14.44 -22.65 -7.28
#